data_AF-A0A376ZFJ3-F1
#
_entry.id   AF-A0A376ZFJ3-F1
#
_cell.length_a   1.000
_cell.length_b   1.000
_cell.length_c   1.000
_cell.angle_alpha   90.00
_cell.angle_beta   90.00
_cell.angle_gamma   90.00
#
_symmetry.space_group_name_H-M   'P 1'
#
loop_
_entity.id
_entity.type
_entity.pdbx_description
1 polymer ?
#
loop_
_entity_poly.entity_id
_entity_poly.type
_entity_poly.pdbx_seq_one_letter_code
_entity_poly.pdbx_strand_id
1 'polypeptide(L)' 'MLDEASGKLVVWDGQKAGSAVGILVLPLEGTETVLTYYKSGTFATEAIRWPESVDEHKKANAFAGSALSHAALP' A
#
# COMPACT_ATOMS: atom_id res chain seq x y z
N MET A 1 -5.52 0.03 -0.11
CA MET A 1 -6.33 -0.99 -0.81
C MET A 1 -7.68 -0.39 -1.20
N LEU A 2 -8.43 -1.05 -2.07
CA LEU A 2 -9.82 -0.69 -2.34
C LEU A 2 -10.72 -1.34 -1.27
N ASP A 3 -11.58 -0.54 -0.65
CA ASP A 3 -12.69 -1.04 0.15
C ASP A 3 -13.79 -1.55 -0.78
N GLU A 4 -14.17 -2.82 -0.66
CA GLU A 4 -15.13 -3.45 -1.58
C GLU A 4 -16.55 -2.87 -1.46
N ALA A 5 -16.93 -2.41 -0.28
CA ALA A 5 -18.27 -1.89 -0.03
C ALA A 5 -18.49 -0.49 -0.63
N SER A 6 -17.50 0.40 -0.49
CA SER A 6 -17.60 1.80 -0.93
C SER A 6 -16.84 2.13 -2.20
N GLY A 7 -15.92 1.27 -2.64
CA GLY A 7 -14.99 1.53 -3.74
C GLY A 7 -13.92 2.59 -3.42
N LYS A 8 -13.84 3.06 -2.18
CA LYS A 8 -12.86 4.08 -1.75
C LYS A 8 -11.50 3.46 -1.46
N LEU A 9 -10.46 4.26 -1.58
CA LEU A 9 -9.12 3.88 -1.14
C LEU A 9 -9.00 4.04 0.37
N VAL A 10 -8.58 2.95 1.03
CA VAL A 10 -8.32 2.87 2.47
C VAL A 10 -6.93 2.30 2.73
N VAL A 11 -6.45 2.37 3.97
CA VAL A 11 -5.19 1.73 4.38
C VAL A 11 -5.26 0.23 4.09
N TRP A 12 -4.18 -0.36 3.56
CA TRP A 12 -4.12 -1.80 3.33
C TRP A 12 -3.99 -2.56 4.66
N ASP A 13 -4.80 -3.60 4.84
CA ASP A 13 -4.95 -4.35 6.10
C ASP A 13 -3.97 -5.52 6.26
N GLY A 14 -3.12 -5.80 5.26
CA GLY A 14 -2.17 -6.90 5.30
C GLY A 14 -2.76 -8.29 5.08
N GLN A 15 -4.06 -8.43 4.81
CA GLN A 15 -4.72 -9.75 4.80
C GLN A 15 -4.48 -10.55 3.52
N LYS A 16 -4.26 -9.89 2.39
CA LYS A 16 -4.04 -10.54 1.09
C LYS A 16 -2.88 -9.90 0.34
N ALA A 17 -1.99 -10.73 -0.21
CA ALA A 17 -1.02 -10.28 -1.21
C ALA A 17 -1.74 -9.73 -2.44
N GLY A 18 -1.14 -8.75 -3.11
CA GLY A 18 -1.67 -8.11 -4.32
C GLY A 18 -2.85 -7.16 -4.11
N SER A 19 -3.37 -6.97 -2.89
CA SER A 19 -4.48 -6.03 -2.64
C SER A 19 -4.04 -4.61 -2.25
N ALA A 20 -2.74 -4.38 -2.05
CA ALA A 20 -2.21 -3.03 -1.95
C ALA A 20 -2.08 -2.42 -3.36
N VAL A 21 -2.90 -1.41 -3.66
CA VAL A 21 -3.00 -0.80 -5.00
C VAL A 21 -2.28 0.55 -5.14
N GLY A 22 -1.65 1.04 -4.07
CA GLY A 22 -1.05 2.37 -4.03
C GLY A 22 -0.27 2.63 -2.74
N ILE A 23 0.69 3.56 -2.80
CA ILE A 23 1.42 4.10 -1.63
C ILE A 23 1.04 5.57 -1.49
N LEU A 24 0.59 5.98 -0.30
CA LEU A 24 0.17 7.36 -0.05
C LEU A 24 1.35 8.34 -0.21
N VAL A 25 1.14 9.45 -0.93
CA VAL A 25 2.17 10.47 -1.20
C VAL A 25 2.13 11.59 -0.16
N LEU A 26 0.92 12.08 0.13
CA LEU A 26 0.69 13.21 1.02
C LEU A 26 0.02 12.72 2.30
N PRO A 27 0.45 13.16 3.50
CA PRO A 27 -0.25 12.82 4.74
C PRO A 27 -1.70 13.30 4.68
N LEU A 28 -2.58 12.57 5.36
CA LEU A 28 -4.01 12.86 5.46
C LEU A 28 -4.38 13.09 6.92
N GLU A 29 -5.23 14.07 7.17
CA GLU A 29 -5.82 14.37 8.48
C GLU A 29 -7.12 13.59 8.74
N GLY A 30 -7.63 12.87 7.73
CA GLY A 30 -8.81 11.98 7.84
C GLY A 30 -10.14 12.64 7.51
N THR A 31 -10.11 13.87 6.97
CA THR A 31 -11.31 14.62 6.53
C THR A 31 -11.38 14.78 5.02
N GLU A 32 -10.32 14.40 4.31
CA GLU A 32 -10.19 14.55 2.88
C GLU A 32 -11.11 13.59 2.13
N THR A 33 -11.70 14.07 1.04
CA THR A 33 -12.54 13.27 0.14
C THR A 33 -11.76 12.65 -1.02
N VAL A 34 -10.52 13.11 -1.25
CA VAL A 34 -9.61 12.62 -2.29
C VAL A 34 -8.19 12.51 -1.71
N LEU A 35 -7.39 11.60 -2.27
CA LEU A 35 -6.01 11.39 -1.86
C LEU A 35 -5.09 11.24 -3.07
N THR A 36 -3.80 11.50 -2.88
CA THR A 36 -2.76 11.35 -3.91
C THR A 36 -1.86 10.17 -3.54
N TYR A 37 -1.69 9.22 -4.46
CA TYR A 37 -0.91 8.01 -4.24
C TYR A 37 0.04 7.72 -5.41
N TYR A 38 1.18 7.09 -5.12
CA TYR A 38 2.07 6.50 -6.12
C TYR A 38 1.38 5.27 -6.71
N LYS A 39 1.26 5.22 -8.03
CA LYS A 39 0.69 4.09 -8.78
C LYS A 39 1.74 3.20 -9.45
N SER A 40 3.01 3.59 -9.42
CA SER A 40 4.12 2.87 -10.02
C SER A 40 5.45 3.26 -9.38
N GLY A 41 6.47 2.41 -9.54
CA GLY A 41 7.84 2.65 -9.08
C GLY A 41 8.33 1.59 -8.10
N THR A 42 9.63 1.62 -7.82
CA THR A 42 10.30 0.72 -6.87
C THR A 42 10.68 1.50 -5.62
N PHE A 43 10.19 1.07 -4.46
CA PHE A 43 10.38 1.75 -3.18
C PHE A 43 11.29 0.95 -2.24
N ALA A 44 11.99 1.64 -1.33
CA ALA A 44 12.70 0.98 -0.24
C ALA A 44 11.69 0.38 0.75
N THR A 45 11.84 -0.90 1.10
CA THR A 45 10.93 -1.61 2.02
C THR A 45 10.82 -0.89 3.36
N GLU A 46 11.91 -0.32 3.84
CA GLU A 46 12.06 0.34 5.15
C GLU A 46 11.40 1.72 5.17
N ALA A 47 11.18 2.34 4.01
CA ALA A 47 10.53 3.64 3.90
C ALA A 47 8.99 3.54 3.91
N ILE A 48 8.43 2.35 3.66
CA ILE A 48 6.99 2.12 3.63
C ILE A 48 6.50 1.86 5.07
N ARG A 49 5.43 2.57 5.48
CA ARG A 49 4.72 2.28 6.72
C ARG A 49 3.80 1.07 6.53
N TRP A 50 4.25 -0.09 6.99
CA TRP A 50 3.51 -1.35 6.93
C TRP A 50 2.47 -1.46 8.06
N PRO A 51 1.33 -2.14 7.84
CA PRO A 51 0.42 -2.49 8.92
C PRO A 51 1.11 -3.41 9.94
N GLU A 52 0.72 -3.30 11.20
CA GLU A 52 1.29 -4.11 12.29
C GLU A 52 1.08 -5.60 12.03
N SER A 53 2.07 -6.41 12.41
CA SER A 53 2.02 -7.88 12.32
C SER A 53 1.66 -8.45 10.94
N VAL A 54 1.92 -7.71 9.86
CA VAL A 54 1.76 -8.22 8.51
C VAL A 54 2.64 -9.45 8.29
N ASP A 55 2.08 -10.48 7.67
CA ASP A 55 2.83 -11.66 7.25
C ASP A 55 3.91 -11.28 6.21
N GLU A 56 5.12 -11.82 6.37
CA GLU A 56 6.27 -11.45 5.52
C GLU A 56 6.07 -11.82 4.04
N HIS A 57 5.38 -12.92 3.72
CA HIS A 57 5.09 -13.28 2.34
C HIS A 57 4.04 -12.37 1.72
N LYS A 58 3.02 -11.98 2.49
CA LYS A 58 2.01 -11.00 2.06
C LYS A 58 2.61 -9.62 1.90
N LYS A 59 3.51 -9.21 2.78
CA LYS A 59 4.27 -7.96 2.69
C LYS A 59 5.11 -7.94 1.41
N ALA A 60 5.95 -8.96 1.18
CA ALA A 60 6.80 -9.06 0.00
C ALA A 60 6.02 -8.99 -1.33
N ASN A 61 4.78 -9.47 -1.34
CA ASN A 61 3.91 -9.48 -2.51
C ASN A 61 2.73 -8.51 -2.40
N ALA A 62 2.81 -7.50 -1.52
CA ALA A 62 1.67 -6.62 -1.22
C ALA A 62 1.10 -5.96 -2.48
N PHE A 63 2.00 -5.58 -3.40
CA PHE A 63 1.69 -4.85 -4.62
C PHE A 63 1.68 -5.71 -5.90
N ALA A 64 1.82 -7.05 -5.77
CA ALA A 64 1.88 -7.94 -6.92
C ALA A 64 0.61 -7.80 -7.81
N GLY A 65 0.80 -7.55 -9.11
CA GLY A 65 -0.28 -7.27 -10.06
C GLY A 65 -0.48 -5.77 -10.35
N SER A 66 0.21 -4.88 -9.63
CA SER A 66 0.30 -3.45 -9.96
C SER A 66 1.65 -3.10 -10.59
N ALA A 67 1.86 -1.82 -10.93
CA ALA A 67 3.15 -1.30 -11.38
C ALA A 67 4.09 -0.86 -10.24
N LEU A 68 3.71 -1.15 -8.98
CA LEU A 68 4.51 -0.89 -7.78
C LEU A 68 5.29 -2.13 -7.38
N SER A 69 6.50 -1.91 -6.87
CA SER A 69 7.30 -2.93 -6.20
C SER A 69 8.10 -2.31 -5.06
N HIS A 70 8.68 -3.13 -4.20
CA HIS A 70 9.62 -2.68 -3.19
C HIS A 70 10.76 -3.69 -3.03
N ALA A 71 11.90 -3.20 -2.55
CA ALA A 71 13.07 -4.01 -2.24
C ALA A 71 13.77 -3.43 -1.01
N ALA A 72 14.44 -4.28 -0.23
CA ALA A 72 15.28 -3.80 0.85
C ALA A 72 16.50 -3.06 0.28
N LEU A 73 16.89 -1.95 0.92
CA LEU A 73 18.16 -1.31 0.61
C LEU A 73 19.33 -2.21 1.02
N PRO A 74 20.45 -2.17 0.28
CA PRO A 74 21.64 -2.95 0.61
C PRO A 74 22.29 -2.53 1.94
#